data_AF-A0A968V861-F1
#
_entry.id   AF-A0A968V861-F1
#
_cell.length_a   1.000
_cell.length_b   1.000
_cell.length_c   1.000
_cell.angle_alpha   90.00
_cell.angle_beta   90.00
_cell.angle_gamma   90.00
#
_symmetry.space_group_name_H-M   'P 1'
#
loop_
_entity.id
_entity.type
_entity.pdbx_description
1 polymer ?
#
loop_
_entity_poly.entity_id
_entity_poly.type
_entity_poly.pdbx_seq_one_letter_code
_entity_poly.pdbx_strand_id
1 'polypeptide(L)'
;FTLVEMGAGTGQVAADLCAYFEQHYPQLFANLHYRIIEQAPALKIRQQQTLESWRDRLSLSWNSWAEIADHSLIGCCFPMN
;
A
#
# COMPACT_ATOMS: atom_id res chain seq x y z
N PHE A 1 -6.82 -2.48 9.81
CA PHE A 1 -6.22 -3.65 9.12
C PHE A 1 -5.17 -3.11 8.16
N THR A 2 -3.96 -3.67 8.13
CA THR A 2 -2.86 -3.18 7.29
C THR A 2 -2.55 -4.17 6.17
N LEU A 3 -2.52 -3.68 4.93
CA LEU A 3 -2.05 -4.44 3.80
C LEU A 3 -0.65 -3.97 3.45
N VAL A 4 0.34 -4.84 3.63
CA VAL A 4 1.76 -4.55 3.39
C VAL A 4 2.21 -5.20 2.09
N GLU A 5 2.55 -4.39 1.10
CA GLU A 5 3.12 -4.84 -0.18
C GLU A 5 4.63 -4.67 -0.17
N MET A 6 5.38 -5.76 -0.33
CA MET A 6 6.85 -5.74 -0.36
C MET A 6 7.34 -5.62 -1.80
N GLY A 7 7.81 -4.42 -2.16
CA GLY A 7 8.29 -4.11 -3.50
C GLY A 7 7.17 -3.93 -4.53
N ALA A 8 6.47 -2.78 -4.50
CA ALA A 8 5.29 -2.52 -5.34
C ALA A 8 5.60 -2.18 -6.81
N GLY A 9 6.85 -2.32 -7.27
CA GLY A 9 7.22 -2.05 -8.67
C GLY A 9 6.75 -0.67 -9.13
N THR A 10 5.94 -0.62 -10.20
CA THR A 10 5.35 0.62 -10.73
C THR A 10 4.08 1.07 -9.99
N GLY A 11 3.57 0.28 -9.04
CA GLY A 11 2.35 0.54 -8.26
C GLY A 11 1.06 0.03 -8.89
N GLN A 12 1.10 -0.74 -9.98
CA GLN A 12 -0.11 -1.17 -10.68
C GLN A 12 -0.97 -2.14 -9.86
N VAL A 13 -0.35 -3.14 -9.23
CA VAL A 13 -1.07 -4.07 -8.34
C VAL A 13 -1.70 -3.31 -7.18
N ALA A 14 -0.97 -2.36 -6.59
CA ALA A 14 -1.51 -1.49 -5.55
C ALA A 14 -2.74 -0.71 -6.04
N ALA A 15 -2.70 -0.13 -7.25
CA ALA A 15 -3.82 0.61 -7.81
C ALA A 15 -5.04 -0.30 -8.05
N ASP A 16 -4.83 -1.48 -8.61
CA ASP A 16 -5.90 -2.46 -8.86
C ASP A 16 -6.56 -2.91 -7.55
N LEU A 17 -5.76 -3.14 -6.50
CA LEU A 17 -6.28 -3.47 -5.16
C LEU A 17 -7.02 -2.29 -4.51
N CYS A 18 -6.51 -1.06 -4.64
CA CYS A 18 -7.19 0.13 -4.14
C CYS A 18 -8.58 0.28 -4.79
N ALA A 19 -8.65 0.18 -6.13
CA ALA A 19 -9.91 0.21 -6.87
C ALA A 19 -10.86 -0.92 -6.45
N TYR A 20 -10.35 -2.13 -6.32
CA TYR A 20 -11.14 -3.29 -5.93
C TYR A 20 -11.75 -3.14 -4.53
N PHE A 21 -10.95 -2.73 -3.53
CA PHE A 21 -11.46 -2.52 -2.17
C PHE A 21 -12.44 -1.35 -2.10
N GLU A 22 -12.16 -0.27 -2.81
CA GLU A 22 -13.07 0.88 -2.88
C GLU A 22 -14.44 0.47 -3.43
N GLN A 23 -14.47 -0.30 -4.52
CA GLN A 23 -15.68 -0.72 -5.21
C GLN A 23 -16.47 -1.79 -4.44
N HIS A 24 -15.78 -2.80 -3.89
CA HIS A 24 -16.42 -4.00 -3.37
C HIS A 24 -16.50 -4.05 -1.84
N TYR A 25 -15.62 -3.32 -1.15
CA TYR A 25 -15.51 -3.37 0.32
C TYR A 25 -15.30 -1.97 0.92
N PRO A 26 -16.22 -1.00 0.69
CA PRO A 26 -16.01 0.40 1.06
C PRO A 26 -15.79 0.62 2.58
N GLN A 27 -16.40 -0.22 3.44
CA GLN A 27 -16.16 -0.15 4.89
C GLN A 27 -14.75 -0.60 5.26
N LEU A 28 -14.22 -1.64 4.60
CA LEU A 28 -12.83 -2.06 4.79
C LEU A 28 -11.90 -1.00 4.23
N PHE A 29 -12.16 -0.50 3.02
CA PHE A 29 -11.37 0.54 2.36
C PHE A 29 -11.19 1.77 3.26
N ALA A 30 -12.26 2.25 3.90
CA ALA A 30 -12.21 3.38 4.83
C ALA A 30 -11.34 3.15 6.07
N ASN A 31 -11.06 1.90 6.44
CA ASN A 31 -10.26 1.51 7.60
C ASN A 31 -8.95 0.78 7.20
N LEU A 32 -8.65 0.74 5.90
CA LEU A 32 -7.48 0.08 5.35
C LEU A 32 -6.30 1.04 5.41
N HIS A 33 -5.18 0.53 5.92
CA HIS A 33 -3.89 1.17 5.73
C HIS A 33 -3.10 0.33 4.72
N TYR A 34 -2.84 0.91 3.55
CA TYR A 34 -2.01 0.30 2.53
C TYR A 34 -0.58 0.80 2.70
N ARG A 35 0.34 -0.09 3.02
CA ARG A 35 1.76 0.23 3.26
C ARG A 35 2.62 -0.45 2.21
N ILE A 36 3.41 0.33 1.50
CA ILE A 36 4.38 -0.16 0.52
C ILE A 36 5.77 -0.16 1.14
N ILE A 37 6.45 -1.31 1.08
CA ILE A 37 7.87 -1.43 1.44
C ILE A 37 8.71 -1.26 0.18
N GLU A 38 9.43 -0.14 0.12
CA GLU A 38 10.25 0.24 -1.04
C GLU A 38 11.50 0.97 -0.57
N GLN A 39 12.63 0.74 -1.24
CA GLN A 39 13.90 1.41 -0.96
C GLN A 39 14.36 2.30 -2.12
N ALA A 40 13.97 1.98 -3.36
CA ALA A 40 14.37 2.73 -4.55
C ALA A 40 13.58 4.06 -4.65
N PRO A 41 14.23 5.24 -4.56
CA PRO A 41 13.53 6.52 -4.59
C PRO A 41 12.74 6.75 -5.89
N ALA A 42 13.29 6.32 -7.02
CA ALA A 42 12.63 6.43 -8.32
C ALA A 42 11.31 5.62 -8.37
N LEU A 43 11.29 4.43 -7.76
CA LEU A 43 10.08 3.60 -7.68
C LEU A 43 9.07 4.20 -6.70
N LYS A 44 9.51 4.75 -5.56
CA LYS A 44 8.60 5.48 -4.64
C LYS A 44 7.86 6.61 -5.35
N ILE A 45 8.58 7.45 -6.11
CA ILE A 45 7.98 8.54 -6.87
C ILE A 45 6.98 7.99 -7.89
N ARG A 46 7.35 6.94 -8.63
CA ARG A 46 6.45 6.31 -9.60
C ARG A 46 5.19 5.75 -8.95
N GLN A 47 5.32 5.05 -7.82
CA GLN A 47 4.19 4.47 -7.07
C GLN A 47 3.26 5.58 -6.55
N GLN A 48 3.82 6.67 -6.02
CA GLN A 48 3.03 7.83 -5.57
C GLN A 48 2.24 8.47 -6.71
N GLN A 49 2.83 8.60 -7.90
CA GLN A 49 2.12 9.08 -9.09
C GLN A 49 1.00 8.12 -9.52
N THR A 50 1.27 6.81 -9.52
CA THR A 50 0.28 5.78 -9.86
C THR A 50 -0.90 5.78 -8.88
N LEU A 51 -0.66 6.05 -7.60
CA LEU A 51 -1.66 6.00 -6.53
C LEU A 51 -2.28 7.35 -6.18
N GLU A 52 -2.01 8.40 -6.96
CA GLU A 52 -2.40 9.78 -6.66
C GLU A 52 -3.91 9.92 -6.43
N SER A 53 -4.73 9.19 -7.19
CA SER A 53 -6.20 9.23 -7.09
C SER A 53 -6.76 8.76 -5.73
N TRP A 54 -5.97 8.04 -4.94
CA TRP A 54 -6.36 7.56 -3.61
C TRP A 54 -5.67 8.29 -2.45
N ARG A 55 -4.75 9.22 -2.73
CA ARG A 55 -3.95 9.93 -1.72
C ARG A 55 -4.76 10.51 -0.57
N ASP A 56 -5.91 11.11 -0.87
CA ASP A 56 -6.78 11.76 0.12
C ASP A 56 -7.93 10.86 0.62
N ARG A 57 -8.01 9.63 0.11
CA ARG A 57 -9.16 8.74 0.29
C ARG A 57 -8.81 7.45 1.02
N LEU A 58 -7.54 7.06 0.97
CA LEU A 58 -6.98 5.87 1.56
C LEU A 58 -5.73 6.24 2.36
N SER A 59 -5.54 5.60 3.53
CA SER A 59 -4.29 5.73 4.26
C SER A 59 -3.20 4.99 3.50
N LEU A 60 -2.27 5.74 2.91
CA LEU A 60 -1.12 5.23 2.14
C LEU A 60 0.20 5.61 2.83
N SER A 61 1.13 4.66 2.94
CA SER A 61 2.49 4.95 3.41
C SER A 61 3.57 4.19 2.63
N TRP A 62 4.75 4.79 2.56
CA TRP A 62 5.97 4.16 2.03
C TRP A 62 7.00 4.10 3.15
N ASN A 63 7.45 2.89 3.47
CA ASN A 63 8.43 2.66 4.52
C ASN A 63 9.50 1.65 4.06
N SER A 64 10.57 1.52 4.83
CA SER A 64 11.43 0.35 4.81
C SER A 64 10.91 -0.71 5.79
N TRP A 65 11.33 -1.96 5.62
CA TRP A 65 10.94 -3.05 6.51
C TRP A 65 11.36 -2.76 7.97
N ALA A 66 12.53 -2.16 8.18
CA ALA A 66 13.07 -1.86 9.49
C ALA A 66 12.27 -0.79 10.27
N GLU A 67 11.42 -0.01 9.60
CA GLU A 67 10.54 0.97 10.26
C GLU A 67 9.26 0.34 10.83
N ILE A 68 9.00 -0.94 10.56
CA ILE A 68 7.88 -1.67 11.15
C ILE A 68 8.34 -2.30 12.47
N ALA A 69 7.71 -1.90 13.58
CA ALA A 69 7.97 -2.50 14.88
C ALA A 69 7.51 -3.97 14.93
N ASP A 70 8.26 -4.80 15.65
CA ASP A 70 7.91 -6.21 15.85
C ASP A 70 6.52 -6.35 16.48
N HIS A 71 5.79 -7.38 16.03
CA HIS A 71 4.45 -7.71 16.51
C HIS A 71 3.41 -6.56 16.44
N SER A 72 3.65 -5.52 15.64
CA SER A 72 2.77 -4.36 15.54
C SER A 72 1.72 -4.42 14.42
N LEU A 73 1.84 -5.39 13.50
CA LEU A 73 0.96 -5.52 12.34
C LEU A 73 -0.26 -6.39 12.64
N ILE A 74 -1.44 -5.85 12.34
CA ILE A 74 -2.69 -6.60 12.24
C ILE A 74 -3.17 -6.50 10.79
N GLY A 75 -2.89 -7.53 9.99
CA GLY A 75 -3.26 -7.61 8.58
C GLY A 75 -2.44 -8.62 7.79
N CYS A 76 -2.17 -8.32 6.52
CA CYS A 76 -1.50 -9.24 5.60
C CYS A 76 -0.24 -8.62 5.00
N CYS A 77 0.80 -9.43 4.81
CA CYS A 77 2.00 -9.07 4.05
C CYS A 77 2.06 -9.94 2.79
N PHE A 78 2.38 -9.35 1.65
CA PHE A 78 2.57 -10.12 0.41
C PHE A 78 3.72 -9.54 -0.42
N PRO A 79 4.53 -10.40 -1.08
CA PRO A 79 5.54 -9.95 -2.03
C PRO A 79 4.92 -9.73 -3.42
N MET A 80 5.57 -8.91 -4.24
CA MET A 80 5.41 -9.03 -5.69
C MET A 80 6.43 -10.06 -6.22
N ASN A 81 5.95 -11.08 -6.93
CA ASN A 81 6.80 -12.05 -7.64
C ASN A 81 7.14 -11.55 -9.05
#